data_AF-A0A3E3IW38-F1
#
_entry.id   AF-A0A3E3IW38-F1
#
_cell.length_a   1.000
_cell.length_b   1.000
_cell.length_c   1.000
_cell.angle_alpha   90.00
_cell.angle_beta   90.00
_cell.angle_gamma   90.00
#
_symmetry.space_group_name_H-M   'P 1'
#
loop_
_entity.id
_entity.type
_entity.pdbx_description
1 polymer ?
#
loop_
_entity_poly.entity_id
_entity_poly.type
_entity_poly.pdbx_seq_one_letter_code
_entity_poly.pdbx_strand_id
1 'polypeptide(L)'
;MEVTKKLTPYNFTNKNDKNRVKYIVVHYFGGLSTAENLLDYWYRQYVGASAHYIVGHDGKVYQSVEDGDIAWHCGAQKYVHPECRNSNSIGIEMAVRKKDSSTLLASDPDWYFEPATEQAAQELVREKMQEYGIPAENVLRHYDVTGKICPSPYVTNGEAWQAFKAGLVEPEKEELTKITGKSVATAGQMAAYLISKNPAAAPYALEHAQIYLEEGAVENIRADGAWAQRCLETGNDTFAGSAVTFDQYNFCGHGVTQNGMRGTIFPDLRTGIRAQIQHLKAYASTQKLKQECVDNRFKYVKRGCSPYFEWLGIQENPKKVGWAAGAGYGGKIIAILDNILESGESMDPDAENKPEPELKPEGIFLYQIRTTVNSLRIRKGPGTIYPEVGAINEVAGKKNLYTIVEEENGWGRLKSGAGWISLAYTQKEGESYLVRTTVDSLRIRKGPGVAYDAVGAIDEEQGSKKKYTIIEERNGWGRLKSGAGWISLAYTMRA
;
A
#
# COMPACT_ATOMS: atom_id res chain seq x y z
N MET A 1 -7.81 -12.96 -27.07
CA MET A 1 -9.08 -13.65 -27.43
C MET A 1 -8.90 -14.73 -28.51
N GLU A 2 -9.91 -15.58 -28.77
CA GLU A 2 -9.91 -16.49 -29.93
C GLU A 2 -10.33 -15.74 -31.21
N VAL A 3 -9.54 -15.88 -32.29
CA VAL A 3 -9.80 -15.23 -33.59
C VAL A 3 -9.84 -16.29 -34.68
N THR A 4 -10.97 -16.39 -35.39
CA THR A 4 -11.12 -17.30 -36.53
C THR A 4 -10.65 -16.64 -37.81
N LYS A 5 -9.62 -17.19 -38.46
CA LYS A 5 -9.08 -16.64 -39.71
C LYS A 5 -9.76 -17.23 -40.95
N LYS A 6 -10.15 -16.36 -41.88
CA LYS A 6 -10.52 -16.72 -43.26
C LYS A 6 -10.17 -15.56 -44.19
N LEU A 7 -8.92 -15.58 -44.66
CA LEU A 7 -8.32 -14.45 -45.36
C LEU A 7 -8.83 -14.34 -46.80
N THR A 8 -9.25 -13.15 -47.21
CA THR A 8 -9.65 -12.90 -48.60
C THR A 8 -8.43 -12.94 -49.53
N PRO A 9 -8.53 -13.54 -50.73
CA PRO A 9 -7.49 -13.43 -51.75
C PRO A 9 -7.66 -12.20 -52.66
N TYR A 10 -8.70 -11.36 -52.45
CA TYR A 10 -9.10 -10.31 -53.40
C TYR A 10 -8.99 -8.88 -52.86
N ASN A 11 -9.44 -8.63 -51.62
CA ASN A 11 -9.77 -7.27 -51.16
C ASN A 11 -8.69 -6.67 -50.26
N PHE A 12 -7.45 -6.60 -50.71
CA PHE A 12 -6.36 -5.99 -49.93
C PHE A 12 -5.21 -5.57 -50.84
N THR A 13 -4.34 -4.70 -50.32
CA THR A 13 -3.03 -4.47 -50.91
C THR A 13 -1.97 -5.22 -50.12
N ASN A 14 -1.26 -6.14 -50.80
CA ASN A 14 -0.15 -6.86 -50.20
C ASN A 14 0.98 -5.87 -49.87
N LYS A 15 1.22 -5.66 -48.59
CA LYS A 15 2.24 -4.77 -48.06
C LYS A 15 3.22 -5.52 -47.17
N ASN A 16 2.74 -6.56 -46.47
CA ASN A 16 3.49 -7.42 -45.57
C ASN A 16 4.41 -6.65 -44.59
N ASP A 17 3.90 -5.57 -44.01
CA ASP A 17 4.63 -4.73 -43.07
C ASP A 17 3.73 -4.29 -41.92
N LYS A 18 3.94 -4.90 -40.75
CA LYS A 18 3.18 -4.58 -39.53
C LYS A 18 3.59 -3.24 -38.91
N ASN A 19 4.79 -2.73 -39.17
CA ASN A 19 5.26 -1.46 -38.59
C ASN A 19 4.51 -0.24 -39.15
N ARG A 20 3.74 -0.43 -40.23
CA ARG A 20 2.87 0.60 -40.80
C ARG A 20 1.73 1.00 -39.85
N VAL A 21 1.32 0.11 -38.94
CA VAL A 21 0.11 0.25 -38.16
C VAL A 21 0.32 1.32 -37.08
N LYS A 22 -0.43 2.42 -37.18
CA LYS A 22 -0.40 3.55 -36.24
C LYS A 22 -1.76 3.91 -35.66
N TYR A 23 -2.83 3.42 -36.30
CA TYR A 23 -4.22 3.74 -35.95
C TYR A 23 -5.09 2.49 -36.00
N ILE A 24 -6.21 2.54 -35.28
CA ILE A 24 -7.30 1.58 -35.39
C ILE A 24 -8.55 2.36 -35.81
N VAL A 25 -9.28 1.88 -36.81
CA VAL A 25 -10.51 2.51 -37.29
C VAL A 25 -11.67 1.56 -37.10
N VAL A 26 -12.63 1.97 -36.27
CA VAL A 26 -13.84 1.21 -35.96
C VAL A 26 -14.95 1.57 -36.95
N HIS A 27 -15.69 0.56 -37.39
CA HIS A 27 -16.79 0.63 -38.34
C HIS A 27 -17.98 -0.22 -37.88
N TYR A 28 -19.08 -0.08 -38.59
CA TYR A 28 -20.24 -0.95 -38.49
C TYR A 28 -20.63 -1.41 -39.89
N PHE A 29 -21.30 -2.56 -39.97
CA PHE A 29 -21.60 -3.18 -41.26
C PHE A 29 -22.42 -2.31 -42.22
N GLY A 30 -23.11 -1.27 -41.72
CA GLY A 30 -24.01 -0.45 -42.54
C GLY A 30 -25.26 -1.21 -43.03
N GLY A 31 -25.57 -2.35 -42.39
CA GLY A 31 -26.67 -3.23 -42.75
C GLY A 31 -26.79 -4.40 -41.77
N LEU A 32 -27.91 -5.12 -41.86
CA LEU A 32 -28.22 -6.25 -40.97
C LEU A 32 -27.70 -7.56 -41.59
N SER A 33 -26.57 -8.04 -41.08
CA SER A 33 -25.97 -9.31 -41.47
C SER A 33 -25.22 -9.95 -40.29
N THR A 34 -24.72 -11.17 -40.49
CA THR A 34 -23.82 -11.84 -39.54
C THR A 34 -22.37 -11.62 -39.95
N ALA A 35 -21.45 -11.79 -38.98
CA ALA A 35 -20.02 -11.66 -39.24
C ALA A 35 -19.51 -12.71 -40.23
N GLU A 36 -20.03 -13.94 -40.15
CA GLU A 36 -19.72 -15.05 -41.04
C GLU A 36 -20.13 -14.75 -42.49
N ASN A 37 -21.30 -14.14 -42.68
CA ASN A 37 -21.78 -13.76 -44.01
C ASN A 37 -20.89 -12.66 -44.61
N LEU A 38 -20.50 -11.66 -43.83
CA LEU A 38 -19.59 -10.61 -44.30
C LEU A 38 -18.20 -11.16 -44.62
N LEU A 39 -17.67 -12.02 -43.75
CA LEU A 39 -16.39 -12.71 -43.94
C LEU A 39 -16.40 -13.56 -45.22
N ASP A 40 -17.47 -14.34 -45.43
CA ASP A 40 -17.63 -15.17 -46.62
C ASP A 40 -17.81 -14.34 -47.89
N TYR A 41 -18.55 -13.22 -47.82
CA TYR A 41 -18.73 -12.28 -48.92
C TYR A 41 -17.39 -11.69 -49.40
N TRP A 42 -16.54 -11.20 -48.48
CA TRP A 42 -15.21 -10.71 -48.84
C TRP A 42 -14.23 -11.81 -49.24
N TYR A 43 -14.39 -13.02 -48.74
CA TYR A 43 -13.55 -14.15 -49.12
C TYR A 43 -13.80 -14.62 -50.56
N ARG A 44 -15.06 -14.66 -51.01
CA ARG A 44 -15.43 -15.32 -52.27
C ARG A 44 -15.27 -14.46 -53.53
N GLN A 45 -15.18 -13.14 -53.41
CA GLN A 45 -15.14 -12.25 -54.57
C GLN A 45 -14.41 -10.93 -54.33
N TYR A 46 -14.09 -10.25 -55.42
CA TYR A 46 -13.65 -8.86 -55.41
C TYR A 46 -14.84 -7.93 -55.17
N VAL A 47 -14.75 -7.11 -54.12
CA VAL A 47 -15.76 -6.15 -53.66
C VAL A 47 -15.22 -4.72 -53.73
N GLY A 48 -13.90 -4.54 -53.65
CA GLY A 48 -13.28 -3.21 -53.55
C GLY A 48 -13.39 -2.59 -52.15
N ALA A 49 -13.69 -3.41 -51.13
CA ALA A 49 -13.73 -3.01 -49.72
C ALA A 49 -13.42 -4.22 -48.82
N SER A 50 -12.82 -3.97 -47.66
CA SER A 50 -12.51 -4.97 -46.64
C SER A 50 -12.12 -4.31 -45.31
N ALA A 51 -12.13 -5.08 -44.23
CA ALA A 51 -11.53 -4.72 -42.94
C ALA A 51 -10.65 -5.88 -42.45
N HIS A 52 -9.71 -5.61 -41.53
CA HIS A 52 -8.84 -6.68 -41.01
C HIS A 52 -9.66 -7.62 -40.14
N TYR A 53 -10.52 -7.05 -39.29
CA TYR A 53 -11.32 -7.81 -38.34
C TYR A 53 -12.82 -7.55 -38.48
N ILE A 54 -13.61 -8.56 -38.13
CA ILE A 54 -15.07 -8.54 -38.12
C ILE A 54 -15.53 -9.10 -36.78
N VAL A 55 -16.35 -8.35 -36.04
CA VAL A 55 -16.89 -8.74 -34.73
C VAL A 55 -18.38 -9.05 -34.85
N GLY A 56 -18.78 -10.26 -34.48
CA GLY A 56 -20.16 -10.75 -34.55
C GLY A 56 -21.04 -10.32 -33.38
N HIS A 57 -22.36 -10.52 -33.53
CA HIS A 57 -23.38 -10.24 -32.50
C HIS A 57 -23.15 -11.02 -31.20
N ASP A 58 -22.50 -12.17 -31.29
CA ASP A 58 -22.16 -13.06 -30.17
C ASP A 58 -20.75 -12.82 -29.61
N GLY A 59 -20.06 -11.78 -30.07
CA GLY A 59 -18.69 -11.46 -29.67
C GLY A 59 -17.61 -12.30 -30.36
N LYS A 60 -17.94 -13.20 -31.28
CA LYS A 60 -16.91 -13.91 -32.07
C LYS A 60 -16.17 -12.95 -32.98
N VAL A 61 -14.87 -13.12 -33.05
CA VAL A 61 -13.99 -12.29 -33.88
C VAL A 61 -13.42 -13.12 -35.03
N TYR A 62 -13.54 -12.55 -36.22
CA TYR A 62 -13.02 -13.12 -37.46
C TYR A 62 -11.96 -12.20 -38.06
N GLN A 63 -10.95 -12.78 -38.70
CA GLN A 63 -9.93 -12.03 -39.43
C GLN A 63 -10.02 -12.32 -40.94
N SER A 64 -10.14 -11.25 -41.73
CA SER A 64 -10.28 -11.33 -43.19
C SER A 64 -9.06 -10.80 -43.96
N VAL A 65 -8.22 -9.97 -43.34
CA VAL A 65 -6.96 -9.48 -43.90
C VAL A 65 -5.88 -9.57 -42.81
N GLU A 66 -4.67 -9.99 -43.17
CA GLU A 66 -3.53 -10.03 -42.25
C GLU A 66 -3.10 -8.61 -41.86
N ASP A 67 -2.64 -8.41 -40.62
CA ASP A 67 -2.31 -7.07 -40.11
C ASP A 67 -1.19 -6.38 -40.91
N GLY A 68 -0.25 -7.16 -41.46
CA GLY A 68 0.83 -6.65 -42.30
C GLY A 68 0.35 -6.12 -43.66
N ASP A 69 -0.83 -6.54 -44.10
CA ASP A 69 -1.43 -6.14 -45.38
C ASP A 69 -2.48 -5.05 -45.18
N ILE A 70 -2.77 -4.29 -46.24
CA ILE A 70 -3.65 -3.12 -46.15
C ILE A 70 -5.07 -3.50 -46.56
N ALA A 71 -6.00 -3.54 -45.60
CA ALA A 71 -7.43 -3.61 -45.90
C ALA A 71 -7.97 -2.26 -46.44
N TRP A 72 -9.09 -2.29 -47.16
CA TRP A 72 -9.68 -1.13 -47.83
C TRP A 72 -10.98 -0.70 -47.13
N HIS A 73 -10.88 0.04 -46.02
CA HIS A 73 -12.02 0.36 -45.14
C HIS A 73 -12.31 1.86 -44.95
N CYS A 74 -11.28 2.73 -44.94
CA CYS A 74 -11.39 4.17 -44.72
C CYS A 74 -10.88 5.02 -45.89
N GLY A 75 -11.06 4.52 -47.12
CA GLY A 75 -10.76 5.26 -48.34
C GLY A 75 -11.72 6.44 -48.57
N ALA A 76 -11.20 7.62 -48.94
CA ALA A 76 -12.03 8.77 -49.34
C ALA A 76 -11.29 9.68 -50.33
N GLN A 77 -12.06 10.47 -51.09
CA GLN A 77 -11.51 11.53 -51.95
C GLN A 77 -11.00 12.74 -51.13
N LYS A 78 -11.60 12.99 -49.97
CA LYS A 78 -11.21 14.03 -49.03
C LYS A 78 -11.21 13.46 -47.61
N TYR A 79 -10.16 13.76 -46.86
CA TYR A 79 -9.98 13.31 -45.48
C TYR A 79 -10.21 14.45 -44.49
N VAL A 80 -10.78 14.10 -43.33
CA VAL A 80 -10.90 14.98 -42.16
C VAL A 80 -9.65 14.84 -41.29
N HIS A 81 -9.26 13.60 -40.98
CA HIS A 81 -8.06 13.35 -40.19
C HIS A 81 -6.79 13.58 -41.03
N PRO A 82 -5.78 14.29 -40.50
CA PRO A 82 -4.58 14.65 -41.26
C PRO A 82 -3.81 13.42 -41.76
N GLU A 83 -3.64 12.41 -40.92
CA GLU A 83 -2.68 11.31 -41.17
C GLU A 83 -3.28 9.90 -41.36
N CYS A 84 -4.39 9.56 -40.69
CA CYS A 84 -4.98 8.21 -40.75
C CYS A 84 -5.53 7.87 -42.15
N ARG A 85 -5.10 6.72 -42.68
CA ARG A 85 -5.46 6.17 -44.01
C ARG A 85 -5.59 4.65 -43.91
N ASN A 86 -6.07 4.00 -44.98
CA ASN A 86 -6.02 2.54 -45.11
C ASN A 86 -4.59 2.02 -44.86
N SER A 87 -3.58 2.69 -45.42
CA SER A 87 -2.19 2.24 -45.42
C SER A 87 -1.53 2.17 -44.04
N ASN A 88 -2.02 2.90 -43.04
CA ASN A 88 -1.42 2.96 -41.70
C ASN A 88 -2.39 2.59 -40.56
N SER A 89 -3.50 1.92 -40.88
CA SER A 89 -4.49 1.56 -39.88
C SER A 89 -5.00 0.12 -39.98
N ILE A 90 -5.56 -0.35 -38.86
CA ILE A 90 -6.35 -1.59 -38.76
C ILE A 90 -7.84 -1.22 -38.74
N GLY A 91 -8.58 -1.58 -39.78
CA GLY A 91 -10.04 -1.56 -39.79
C GLY A 91 -10.69 -2.70 -39.02
N ILE A 92 -11.68 -2.39 -38.17
CA ILE A 92 -12.52 -3.33 -37.42
C ILE A 92 -13.99 -3.06 -37.73
N GLU A 93 -14.71 -4.07 -38.20
CA GLU A 93 -16.13 -3.98 -38.56
C GLU A 93 -17.00 -4.68 -37.52
N MET A 94 -18.00 -3.97 -37.00
CA MET A 94 -18.85 -4.46 -35.91
C MET A 94 -20.26 -4.76 -36.39
N ALA A 95 -20.76 -5.95 -36.05
CA ALA A 95 -22.12 -6.37 -36.33
C ALA A 95 -23.13 -5.51 -35.54
N VAL A 96 -24.15 -5.00 -36.23
CA VAL A 96 -25.07 -3.99 -35.71
C VAL A 96 -26.53 -4.46 -35.80
N ARG A 97 -27.35 -4.00 -34.86
CA ARG A 97 -28.81 -4.17 -34.86
C ARG A 97 -29.51 -2.83 -35.05
N LYS A 98 -30.77 -2.88 -35.44
CA LYS A 98 -31.65 -1.70 -35.56
C LYS A 98 -32.99 -2.02 -34.92
N LYS A 99 -33.57 -1.07 -34.20
CA LYS A 99 -34.85 -1.28 -33.50
C LYS A 99 -36.03 -1.28 -34.46
N ASP A 100 -36.05 -0.34 -35.41
CA ASP A 100 -37.02 -0.28 -36.50
C ASP A 100 -36.28 -0.37 -37.85
N SER A 101 -36.48 -1.46 -38.58
CA SER A 101 -35.83 -1.67 -39.88
C SER A 101 -36.62 -1.12 -41.08
N SER A 102 -37.64 -0.27 -40.86
CA SER A 102 -38.40 0.38 -41.93
C SER A 102 -37.50 1.21 -42.86
N THR A 103 -36.47 1.84 -42.30
CA THR A 103 -35.37 2.49 -43.00
C THR A 103 -34.04 1.90 -42.57
N LEU A 104 -33.02 1.99 -43.42
CA LEU A 104 -31.64 1.60 -43.13
C LEU A 104 -30.66 2.76 -43.37
N LEU A 105 -31.08 4.01 -43.09
CA LEU A 105 -30.23 5.16 -43.31
C LEU A 105 -29.16 5.22 -42.21
N ALA A 106 -27.94 5.61 -42.58
CA ALA A 106 -26.85 5.75 -41.61
C ALA A 106 -27.15 6.81 -40.54
N SER A 107 -28.00 7.80 -40.85
CA SER A 107 -28.43 8.85 -39.92
C SER A 107 -29.53 8.42 -38.95
N ASP A 108 -30.08 7.20 -39.09
CA ASP A 108 -31.12 6.73 -38.18
C ASP A 108 -30.57 6.62 -36.75
N PRO A 109 -31.29 7.08 -35.71
CA PRO A 109 -30.75 7.15 -34.36
C PRO A 109 -30.83 5.82 -33.59
N ASP A 110 -31.45 4.79 -34.17
CA ASP A 110 -31.84 3.56 -33.48
C ASP A 110 -30.97 2.34 -33.85
N TRP A 111 -29.84 2.56 -34.51
CA TRP A 111 -28.77 1.58 -34.64
C TRP A 111 -28.08 1.35 -33.28
N TYR A 112 -27.78 0.09 -32.95
CA TYR A 112 -27.08 -0.24 -31.72
C TYR A 112 -26.21 -1.49 -31.88
N PHE A 113 -25.17 -1.61 -31.05
CA PHE A 113 -24.36 -2.82 -30.92
C PHE A 113 -24.89 -3.68 -29.77
N GLU A 114 -24.87 -5.00 -29.95
CA GLU A 114 -25.11 -5.91 -28.83
C GLU A 114 -23.96 -5.80 -27.82
N PRO A 115 -24.19 -5.97 -26.50
CA PRO A 115 -23.13 -5.88 -25.50
C PRO A 115 -21.94 -6.81 -25.77
N ALA A 116 -22.20 -8.01 -26.29
CA ALA A 116 -21.15 -8.97 -26.64
C ALA A 116 -20.28 -8.48 -27.81
N THR A 117 -20.88 -7.85 -28.82
CA THR A 117 -20.13 -7.22 -29.92
C THR A 117 -19.23 -6.12 -29.38
N GLU A 118 -19.76 -5.25 -28.51
CA GLU A 118 -19.02 -4.12 -27.97
C GLU A 118 -17.84 -4.57 -27.10
N GLN A 119 -18.08 -5.51 -26.18
CA GLN A 119 -17.03 -6.07 -25.32
C GLN A 119 -15.92 -6.76 -26.11
N ALA A 120 -16.27 -7.57 -27.11
CA ALA A 120 -15.29 -8.25 -27.95
C ALA A 120 -14.50 -7.24 -28.81
N ALA A 121 -15.15 -6.21 -29.33
CA ALA A 121 -14.47 -5.14 -30.07
C ALA A 121 -13.50 -4.38 -29.16
N GLN A 122 -13.87 -4.07 -27.91
CA GLN A 122 -12.97 -3.44 -26.94
C GLN A 122 -11.77 -4.32 -26.61
N GLU A 123 -11.98 -5.62 -26.36
CA GLU A 123 -10.88 -6.58 -26.11
C GLU A 123 -9.93 -6.65 -27.30
N LEU A 124 -10.46 -6.78 -28.52
CA LEU A 124 -9.67 -6.79 -29.75
C LEU A 124 -8.87 -5.49 -29.92
N VAL A 125 -9.51 -4.34 -29.72
CA VAL A 125 -8.85 -3.03 -29.85
C VAL A 125 -7.72 -2.91 -28.82
N ARG A 126 -7.93 -3.30 -27.55
CA ARG A 126 -6.89 -3.31 -26.52
C ARG A 126 -5.71 -4.21 -26.90
N GLU A 127 -5.98 -5.41 -27.38
CA GLU A 127 -4.95 -6.35 -27.84
C GLU A 127 -4.10 -5.72 -28.95
N LYS A 128 -4.74 -5.07 -29.94
CA LYS A 128 -4.04 -4.39 -31.04
C LYS A 128 -3.33 -3.11 -30.62
N MET A 129 -3.89 -2.35 -29.69
CA MET A 129 -3.20 -1.21 -29.09
C MET A 129 -1.91 -1.65 -28.41
N GLN A 130 -1.96 -2.72 -27.62
CA GLN A 130 -0.79 -3.27 -26.95
C GLN A 130 0.24 -3.84 -27.93
N GLU A 131 -0.20 -4.62 -28.94
CA GLU A 131 0.69 -5.25 -29.93
C GLU A 131 1.49 -4.20 -30.72
N TYR A 132 0.86 -3.08 -31.07
CA TYR A 132 1.44 -2.07 -31.95
C TYR A 132 1.83 -0.75 -31.25
N GLY A 133 1.67 -0.66 -29.93
CA GLY A 133 1.94 0.56 -29.16
C GLY A 133 1.07 1.75 -29.57
N ILE A 134 -0.20 1.50 -29.94
CA ILE A 134 -1.13 2.53 -30.41
C ILE A 134 -1.80 3.16 -29.18
N PRO A 135 -1.66 4.48 -28.96
CA PRO A 135 -2.30 5.12 -27.83
C PRO A 135 -3.82 5.26 -28.08
N ALA A 136 -4.60 5.41 -27.00
CA ALA A 136 -6.05 5.38 -27.10
C ALA A 136 -6.58 6.44 -28.07
N GLU A 137 -6.03 7.65 -28.11
CA GLU A 137 -6.38 8.74 -29.03
C GLU A 137 -6.31 8.35 -30.51
N ASN A 138 -5.49 7.36 -30.87
CA ASN A 138 -5.35 6.86 -32.25
C ASN A 138 -6.37 5.76 -32.61
N VAL A 139 -7.30 5.46 -31.71
CA VAL A 139 -8.50 4.67 -32.00
C VAL A 139 -9.61 5.61 -32.45
N LEU A 140 -9.98 5.51 -33.73
CA LEU A 140 -10.84 6.46 -34.43
C LEU A 140 -12.10 5.76 -34.95
N ARG A 141 -13.17 6.52 -35.15
CA ARG A 141 -14.29 6.12 -36.02
C ARG A 141 -13.92 6.43 -37.46
N HIS A 142 -14.50 5.72 -38.42
CA HIS A 142 -14.38 6.14 -39.82
C HIS A 142 -14.89 7.59 -40.02
N TYR A 143 -15.90 8.01 -39.25
CA TYR A 143 -16.32 9.41 -39.17
C TYR A 143 -15.19 10.38 -38.87
N ASP A 144 -14.33 10.08 -37.91
CA ASP A 144 -13.21 10.95 -37.55
C ASP A 144 -12.17 11.03 -38.69
N VAL A 145 -12.10 9.99 -39.52
CA VAL A 145 -11.17 9.91 -40.67
C VAL A 145 -11.69 10.65 -41.89
N THR A 146 -12.98 10.51 -42.25
CA THR A 146 -13.53 10.96 -43.54
C THR A 146 -14.81 11.80 -43.43
N GLY A 147 -15.44 11.87 -42.27
CA GLY A 147 -16.77 12.46 -42.06
C GLY A 147 -17.94 11.54 -42.43
N LYS A 148 -17.68 10.31 -42.89
CA LYS A 148 -18.73 9.30 -43.15
C LYS A 148 -19.42 8.93 -41.83
N ILE A 149 -20.75 8.91 -41.78
CA ILE A 149 -21.52 8.45 -40.61
C ILE A 149 -21.28 6.95 -40.38
N CYS A 150 -20.16 6.62 -39.74
CA CYS A 150 -19.68 5.27 -39.52
C CYS A 150 -18.68 5.26 -38.34
N PRO A 151 -18.88 4.42 -37.32
CA PRO A 151 -20.06 3.60 -37.11
C PRO A 151 -21.25 4.45 -36.67
N SER A 152 -22.43 4.27 -37.28
CA SER A 152 -23.62 5.07 -36.99
C SER A 152 -23.95 5.13 -35.48
N PRO A 153 -23.98 4.00 -34.72
CA PRO A 153 -24.25 4.03 -33.28
C PRO A 153 -23.37 4.99 -32.47
N TYR A 154 -22.11 5.17 -32.86
CA TYR A 154 -21.16 6.06 -32.17
C TYR A 154 -21.11 7.48 -32.74
N VAL A 155 -21.68 7.71 -33.92
CA VAL A 155 -21.79 9.05 -34.52
C VAL A 155 -23.07 9.73 -34.07
N THR A 156 -24.19 9.00 -34.05
CA THR A 156 -25.49 9.54 -33.63
C THR A 156 -25.62 9.61 -32.10
N ASN A 157 -24.87 8.77 -31.36
CA ASN A 157 -24.75 8.83 -29.92
C ASN A 157 -23.28 9.01 -29.49
N GLY A 158 -22.90 10.25 -29.19
CA GLY A 158 -21.54 10.57 -28.73
C GLY A 158 -21.18 9.97 -27.38
N GLU A 159 -22.15 9.78 -26.48
CA GLU A 159 -21.92 9.16 -25.17
C GLU A 159 -21.51 7.69 -25.31
N ALA A 160 -22.14 6.97 -26.24
CA ALA A 160 -21.77 5.58 -26.55
C ALA A 160 -20.33 5.48 -27.06
N TRP A 161 -19.85 6.45 -27.85
CA TRP A 161 -18.45 6.50 -28.27
C TRP A 161 -17.49 6.75 -27.09
N GLN A 162 -17.84 7.67 -26.19
CA GLN A 162 -17.03 7.94 -25.01
C GLN A 162 -16.98 6.70 -24.08
N ALA A 163 -18.10 6.01 -23.90
CA ALA A 163 -18.16 4.76 -23.15
C ALA A 163 -17.29 3.66 -23.79
N PHE A 164 -17.36 3.52 -25.12
CA PHE A 164 -16.49 2.59 -25.85
C PHE A 164 -15.02 2.88 -25.58
N LYS A 165 -14.61 4.15 -25.70
CA LYS A 165 -13.23 4.63 -25.49
C LYS A 165 -12.78 4.45 -24.04
N ALA A 166 -13.67 4.70 -23.07
CA ALA A 166 -13.37 4.48 -21.66
C ALA A 166 -13.06 3.01 -21.35
N GLY A 167 -13.74 2.07 -22.01
CA GLY A 167 -13.43 0.62 -21.88
C GLY A 167 -12.18 0.14 -22.62
N LEU A 168 -11.47 1.02 -23.35
CA LEU A 168 -10.16 0.71 -23.95
C LEU A 168 -8.99 0.98 -22.99
N VAL A 169 -9.22 1.76 -21.94
CA VAL A 169 -8.27 1.87 -20.85
C VAL A 169 -8.31 0.50 -20.15
N GLU A 170 -7.21 -0.25 -20.23
CA GLU A 170 -7.07 -1.42 -19.36
C GLU A 170 -7.37 -0.95 -17.93
N PRO A 171 -8.19 -1.66 -17.12
CA PRO A 171 -8.11 -1.42 -15.69
C PRO A 171 -6.64 -1.49 -15.35
N GLU A 172 -6.10 -0.48 -14.65
CA GLU A 172 -4.71 -0.50 -14.21
C GLU A 172 -4.44 -1.93 -13.73
N LYS A 173 -3.40 -2.53 -14.31
CA LYS A 173 -2.93 -3.83 -13.85
C LYS A 173 -2.60 -3.59 -12.38
N GLU A 174 -3.53 -3.92 -11.48
CA GLU A 174 -3.36 -3.66 -10.05
C GLU A 174 -1.99 -4.22 -9.70
N GLU A 175 -1.02 -3.34 -9.46
CA GLU A 175 0.29 -3.77 -9.03
C GLU A 175 0.06 -4.33 -7.64
N LEU A 176 -0.15 -5.65 -7.59
CA LEU A 176 -0.42 -6.34 -6.34
C LEU A 176 0.66 -5.98 -5.32
N THR A 177 0.21 -5.69 -4.12
CA THR A 177 1.03 -5.16 -3.04
C THR A 177 1.92 -6.26 -2.50
N LYS A 178 3.21 -6.21 -2.83
CA LYS A 178 4.19 -7.20 -2.34
C LYS A 178 4.26 -7.19 -0.81
N ILE A 179 4.30 -8.38 -0.21
CA ILE A 179 4.55 -8.53 1.23
C ILE A 179 6.00 -8.22 1.58
N THR A 180 6.94 -8.49 0.68
CA THR A 180 8.36 -8.16 0.87
C THR A 180 8.66 -6.73 0.45
N GLY A 181 9.52 -6.04 1.21
CA GLY A 181 10.01 -4.71 0.86
C GLY A 181 10.04 -3.77 2.06
N LYS A 182 10.40 -2.51 1.79
CA LYS A 182 10.33 -1.43 2.77
C LYS A 182 8.87 -0.99 2.93
N SER A 183 8.43 -0.80 4.17
CA SER A 183 7.13 -0.18 4.45
C SER A 183 7.05 1.23 3.86
N VAL A 184 5.87 1.59 3.39
CA VAL A 184 5.57 2.93 2.84
C VAL A 184 4.99 3.82 3.95
N ALA A 185 4.07 3.29 4.75
CA ALA A 185 3.49 4.05 5.86
C ALA A 185 4.50 4.32 6.98
N THR A 186 4.40 5.50 7.58
CA THR A 186 5.12 5.86 8.80
C THR A 186 4.44 5.27 10.04
N ALA A 187 5.19 5.18 11.15
CA ALA A 187 4.61 4.76 12.44
C ALA A 187 3.46 5.68 12.88
N GLY A 188 3.57 6.98 12.57
CA GLY A 188 2.55 7.98 12.85
C GLY A 188 1.24 7.70 12.11
N GLN A 189 1.31 7.44 10.80
CA GLN A 189 0.13 7.07 9.99
C GLN A 189 -0.53 5.78 10.51
N MET A 190 0.26 4.74 10.77
CA MET A 190 -0.21 3.46 11.31
C MET A 190 -0.93 3.63 12.65
N ALA A 191 -0.35 4.42 13.55
CA ALA A 191 -0.93 4.72 14.86
C ALA A 191 -2.18 5.59 14.75
N ALA A 192 -2.16 6.64 13.94
CA ALA A 192 -3.28 7.55 13.74
C ALA A 192 -4.51 6.80 13.21
N TYR A 193 -4.33 5.90 12.24
CA TYR A 193 -5.40 5.04 11.75
C TYR A 193 -6.01 4.21 12.89
N LEU A 194 -5.18 3.50 13.66
CA LEU A 194 -5.66 2.62 14.73
C LEU A 194 -6.41 3.42 15.81
N ILE A 195 -5.88 4.58 16.20
CA ILE A 195 -6.52 5.48 17.17
C ILE A 195 -7.85 6.00 16.65
N SER A 196 -7.95 6.32 15.35
CA SER A 196 -9.20 6.79 14.74
C SER A 196 -10.31 5.73 14.82
N LYS A 197 -9.96 4.45 14.74
CA LYS A 197 -10.90 3.32 14.82
C LYS A 197 -11.13 2.83 16.24
N ASN A 198 -10.13 2.98 17.11
CA ASN A 198 -10.15 2.59 18.50
C ASN A 198 -9.36 3.62 19.34
N PRO A 199 -10.04 4.65 19.87
CA PRO A 199 -9.38 5.68 20.69
C PRO A 199 -8.65 5.13 21.93
N ALA A 200 -9.05 3.95 22.44
CA ALA A 200 -8.38 3.30 23.55
C ALA A 200 -6.97 2.79 23.19
N ALA A 201 -6.62 2.73 21.90
CA ALA A 201 -5.29 2.36 21.43
C ALA A 201 -4.25 3.50 21.54
N ALA A 202 -4.69 4.75 21.78
CA ALA A 202 -3.81 5.92 21.85
C ALA A 202 -2.59 5.76 22.77
N PRO A 203 -2.67 5.08 23.94
CA PRO A 203 -1.52 4.93 24.83
C PRO A 203 -0.38 4.06 24.27
N TYR A 204 -0.63 3.20 23.29
CA TYR A 204 0.35 2.19 22.85
C TYR A 204 0.53 2.09 21.33
N ALA A 205 -0.38 2.66 20.52
CA ALA A 205 -0.40 2.46 19.07
C ALA A 205 0.91 2.88 18.38
N LEU A 206 1.50 4.00 18.78
CA LEU A 206 2.74 4.50 18.18
C LEU A 206 3.94 3.60 18.47
N GLU A 207 4.11 3.17 19.73
CA GLU A 207 5.18 2.27 20.14
C GLU A 207 5.05 0.92 19.42
N HIS A 208 3.85 0.36 19.37
CA HIS A 208 3.62 -0.88 18.64
C HIS A 208 3.97 -0.71 17.15
N ALA A 209 3.55 0.38 16.52
CA ALA A 209 3.83 0.64 15.10
C ALA A 209 5.34 0.74 14.82
N GLN A 210 6.11 1.34 15.73
CA GLN A 210 7.57 1.40 15.64
C GLN A 210 8.19 0.00 15.71
N ILE A 211 7.73 -0.86 16.64
CA ILE A 211 8.20 -2.24 16.77
C ILE A 211 7.91 -3.04 15.49
N TYR A 212 6.73 -2.86 14.88
CA TYR A 212 6.40 -3.46 13.58
C TYR A 212 7.40 -3.07 12.50
N LEU A 213 7.70 -1.77 12.36
CA LEU A 213 8.64 -1.27 11.36
C LEU A 213 10.05 -1.84 11.56
N GLU A 214 10.51 -1.93 12.80
CA GLU A 214 11.81 -2.52 13.13
C GLU A 214 11.88 -4.01 12.77
N GLU A 215 10.93 -4.82 13.24
CA GLU A 215 10.91 -6.27 12.97
C GLU A 215 10.71 -6.54 11.46
N GLY A 216 9.84 -5.78 10.78
CA GLY A 216 9.63 -5.89 9.34
C GLY A 216 10.88 -5.53 8.54
N ALA A 217 11.58 -4.45 8.89
CA ALA A 217 12.81 -4.03 8.21
C ALA A 217 13.92 -5.09 8.29
N VAL A 218 14.07 -5.75 9.45
CA VAL A 218 15.05 -6.85 9.60
C VAL A 218 14.75 -7.98 8.62
N GLU A 219 13.49 -8.41 8.52
CA GLU A 219 13.11 -9.56 7.70
C GLU A 219 12.83 -9.24 6.22
N ASN A 220 12.89 -7.96 5.82
CA ASN A 220 12.48 -7.43 4.51
C ASN A 220 10.99 -7.68 4.21
N ILE A 221 10.15 -7.38 5.19
CA ILE A 221 8.69 -7.50 5.14
C ILE A 221 8.06 -6.13 5.37
N ARG A 222 7.07 -5.80 4.56
CA ARG A 222 6.24 -4.60 4.69
C ARG A 222 5.43 -4.65 5.97
N ALA A 223 5.90 -3.92 6.98
CA ALA A 223 5.29 -3.88 8.30
C ALA A 223 3.98 -3.09 8.33
N ASP A 224 3.80 -2.15 7.41
CA ASP A 224 2.55 -1.41 7.21
C ASP A 224 1.41 -2.33 6.77
N GLY A 225 1.68 -3.27 5.86
CA GLY A 225 0.71 -4.31 5.50
C GLY A 225 0.49 -5.34 6.63
N ALA A 226 1.52 -5.69 7.40
CA ALA A 226 1.37 -6.52 8.60
C ALA A 226 0.51 -5.84 9.68
N TRP A 227 0.63 -4.52 9.82
CA TRP A 227 -0.20 -3.71 10.70
C TRP A 227 -1.65 -3.64 10.23
N ALA A 228 -1.87 -3.43 8.93
CA ALA A 228 -3.21 -3.49 8.33
C ALA A 228 -3.87 -4.85 8.57
N GLN A 229 -3.11 -5.94 8.40
CA GLN A 229 -3.57 -7.28 8.77
C GLN A 229 -3.92 -7.38 10.26
N ARG A 230 -3.09 -6.83 11.16
CA ARG A 230 -3.44 -6.79 12.59
C ARG A 230 -4.78 -6.11 12.84
N CYS A 231 -4.97 -4.92 12.27
CA CYS A 231 -6.22 -4.17 12.41
C CYS A 231 -7.44 -4.99 11.95
N LEU A 232 -7.28 -5.76 10.88
CA LEU A 232 -8.32 -6.68 10.41
C LEU A 232 -8.59 -7.83 11.41
N GLU A 233 -7.54 -8.51 11.86
CA GLU A 233 -7.61 -9.72 12.69
C GLU A 233 -8.12 -9.44 14.11
N THR A 234 -7.76 -8.29 14.68
CA THR A 234 -8.14 -7.91 16.05
C THR A 234 -9.38 -7.03 16.10
N GLY A 235 -9.93 -6.65 14.94
CA GLY A 235 -11.00 -5.65 14.87
C GLY A 235 -10.55 -4.31 15.45
N ASN A 236 -9.39 -3.81 15.01
CA ASN A 236 -8.72 -2.60 15.51
C ASN A 236 -8.43 -2.65 17.01
N ASP A 237 -7.91 -3.78 17.49
CA ASP A 237 -7.58 -4.06 18.89
C ASP A 237 -8.78 -3.98 19.86
N THR A 238 -10.00 -4.14 19.35
CA THR A 238 -11.19 -4.32 20.21
C THR A 238 -11.35 -5.77 20.65
N PHE A 239 -10.82 -6.72 19.89
CA PHE A 239 -10.92 -8.17 20.09
C PHE A 239 -12.35 -8.68 20.26
N ALA A 240 -13.35 -7.90 19.83
CA ALA A 240 -14.75 -8.26 19.95
C ALA A 240 -15.05 -9.52 19.12
N GLY A 241 -15.40 -10.62 19.79
CA GLY A 241 -15.62 -11.91 19.13
C GLY A 241 -14.36 -12.60 18.61
N SER A 242 -13.17 -12.12 18.98
CA SER A 242 -11.89 -12.71 18.56
C SER A 242 -11.54 -13.94 19.41
N ALA A 243 -10.82 -14.89 18.80
CA ALA A 243 -10.26 -16.06 19.46
C ALA A 243 -8.95 -15.77 20.23
N VAL A 244 -8.50 -14.52 20.17
CA VAL A 244 -7.34 -14.00 20.90
C VAL A 244 -7.69 -12.75 21.71
N THR A 245 -6.89 -12.45 22.72
CA THR A 245 -7.01 -11.26 23.57
C THR A 245 -5.71 -10.44 23.54
N PHE A 246 -5.81 -9.17 23.91
CA PHE A 246 -4.68 -8.22 23.83
C PHE A 246 -3.45 -8.69 24.64
N ASP A 247 -3.65 -9.31 25.81
CA ASP A 247 -2.59 -9.83 26.68
C ASP A 247 -1.87 -11.06 26.13
N GLN A 248 -2.36 -11.67 25.05
CA GLN A 248 -1.68 -12.79 24.39
C GLN A 248 -0.58 -12.33 23.43
N TYR A 249 -0.50 -11.01 23.15
CA TYR A 249 0.38 -10.40 22.16
C TYR A 249 0.27 -11.05 20.77
N ASN A 250 -0.90 -11.59 20.47
CA ASN A 250 -1.19 -12.29 19.24
C ASN A 250 -2.10 -11.44 18.36
N PHE A 251 -1.47 -10.65 17.50
CA PHE A 251 -2.15 -9.64 16.69
C PHE A 251 -2.61 -10.15 15.32
N CYS A 252 -2.37 -11.43 15.00
CA CYS A 252 -2.69 -11.98 13.68
C CYS A 252 -3.48 -13.30 13.73
N GLY A 253 -4.12 -13.59 14.86
CA GLY A 253 -4.88 -14.84 15.03
C GLY A 253 -3.99 -16.09 14.97
N HIS A 254 -2.68 -15.95 15.26
CA HIS A 254 -1.71 -17.03 15.13
C HIS A 254 -2.14 -18.26 15.95
N GLY A 255 -2.17 -19.43 15.31
CA GLY A 255 -2.55 -20.69 15.95
C GLY A 255 -4.05 -20.93 16.10
N VAL A 256 -4.92 -20.02 15.66
CA VAL A 256 -6.37 -20.25 15.58
C VAL A 256 -6.65 -21.00 14.28
N THR A 257 -6.88 -22.31 14.34
CA THR A 257 -7.17 -23.11 13.13
C THR A 257 -8.61 -23.58 13.01
N GLN A 258 -9.44 -23.41 14.05
CA GLN A 258 -10.87 -23.74 14.08
C GLN A 258 -11.61 -22.87 15.10
N ASN A 259 -12.92 -22.67 14.90
CA ASN A 259 -13.77 -21.95 15.84
C ASN A 259 -13.71 -22.58 17.24
N GLY A 260 -13.51 -21.74 18.27
CA GLY A 260 -13.42 -22.17 19.67
C GLY A 260 -12.01 -22.54 20.14
N MET A 261 -10.99 -22.55 19.26
CA MET A 261 -9.60 -22.69 19.70
C MET A 261 -9.00 -21.35 20.12
N ARG A 262 -8.35 -21.34 21.29
CA ARG A 262 -7.58 -20.19 21.77
C ARG A 262 -6.28 -20.05 20.98
N GLY A 263 -5.97 -18.84 20.50
CA GLY A 263 -4.74 -18.59 19.77
C GLY A 263 -3.48 -18.70 20.64
N THR A 264 -2.31 -18.71 19.98
CA THR A 264 -0.99 -18.77 20.64
C THR A 264 -0.81 -17.58 21.58
N ILE A 265 -0.16 -17.81 22.73
CA ILE A 265 0.27 -16.79 23.67
C ILE A 265 1.77 -16.58 23.46
N PHE A 266 2.17 -15.33 23.24
CA PHE A 266 3.58 -14.95 23.15
C PHE A 266 4.07 -14.35 24.48
N PRO A 267 5.37 -14.50 24.82
CA PRO A 267 5.91 -14.04 26.09
C PRO A 267 5.91 -12.50 26.22
N ASP A 268 5.98 -11.78 25.11
CA ASP A 268 6.01 -10.32 25.07
C ASP A 268 5.52 -9.79 23.70
N LEU A 269 5.23 -8.49 23.67
CA LEU A 269 4.77 -7.74 22.50
C LEU A 269 5.67 -7.96 21.27
N ARG A 270 6.99 -7.79 21.43
CA ARG A 270 7.93 -7.84 20.31
C ARG A 270 8.04 -9.27 19.76
N THR A 271 8.01 -10.28 20.62
CA THR A 271 7.99 -11.68 20.20
C THR A 271 6.72 -12.02 19.41
N GLY A 272 5.56 -11.51 19.82
CA GLY A 272 4.31 -11.69 19.08
C GLY A 272 4.29 -11.02 17.70
N ILE A 273 4.79 -9.77 17.62
CA ILE A 273 4.96 -9.05 16.35
C ILE A 273 5.94 -9.79 15.44
N ARG A 274 7.08 -10.23 15.98
CA ARG A 274 8.07 -11.01 15.24
C ARG A 274 7.48 -12.29 14.67
N ALA A 275 6.66 -13.01 15.44
CA ALA A 275 6.01 -14.23 14.96
C ALA A 275 5.11 -13.95 13.74
N GLN A 276 4.34 -12.85 13.74
CA GLN A 276 3.56 -12.45 12.57
C GLN A 276 4.44 -12.13 11.36
N ILE A 277 5.49 -11.32 11.54
CA ILE A 277 6.42 -10.96 10.46
C ILE A 277 7.09 -12.20 9.86
N GLN A 278 7.49 -13.15 10.69
CA GLN A 278 8.05 -14.43 10.25
C GLN A 278 7.03 -15.26 9.47
N HIS A 279 5.77 -15.29 9.93
CA HIS A 279 4.70 -16.00 9.23
C HIS A 279 4.42 -15.41 7.85
N LEU A 280 4.35 -14.07 7.74
CA LEU A 280 4.23 -13.37 6.46
C LEU A 280 5.43 -13.65 5.54
N LYS A 281 6.65 -13.67 6.08
CA LYS A 281 7.84 -14.07 5.32
C LYS A 281 7.76 -15.51 4.81
N ALA A 282 7.13 -16.41 5.59
CA ALA A 282 6.89 -17.77 5.16
C ALA A 282 6.01 -17.84 3.90
N TYR A 283 4.92 -17.07 3.86
CA TYR A 283 4.08 -16.95 2.67
C TYR A 283 4.82 -16.29 1.50
N ALA A 284 5.55 -15.20 1.78
CA ALA A 284 6.03 -14.31 0.74
C ALA A 284 7.33 -14.74 0.04
N SER A 285 8.18 -15.52 0.71
CA SER A 285 9.55 -15.75 0.25
C SER A 285 10.06 -17.15 0.58
N THR A 286 11.13 -17.60 -0.08
CA THR A 286 11.92 -18.78 0.30
C THR A 286 13.20 -18.42 1.04
N GLN A 287 13.50 -17.12 1.22
CA GLN A 287 14.69 -16.66 1.94
C GLN A 287 14.65 -17.05 3.42
N LYS A 288 15.81 -17.42 3.97
CA LYS A 288 15.97 -17.73 5.40
C LYS A 288 15.60 -16.52 6.27
N LEU A 289 15.15 -16.80 7.50
CA LEU A 289 14.99 -15.77 8.53
C LEU A 289 16.36 -15.16 8.86
N LYS A 290 16.37 -13.87 9.20
CA LYS A 290 17.56 -13.22 9.73
C LYS A 290 17.65 -13.33 11.25
N GLN A 291 16.51 -13.48 11.92
CA GLN A 291 16.41 -13.70 13.37
C GLN A 291 16.04 -15.14 13.71
N GLU A 292 16.14 -15.49 14.99
CA GLU A 292 15.67 -16.76 15.53
C GLU A 292 14.15 -16.94 15.25
N CYS A 293 13.77 -18.14 14.83
CA CYS A 293 12.37 -18.47 14.53
C CYS A 293 11.56 -18.59 15.82
N VAL A 294 10.67 -17.64 16.06
CA VAL A 294 9.70 -17.65 17.18
C VAL A 294 8.31 -18.09 16.74
N ASP A 295 8.03 -18.08 15.43
CA ASP A 295 6.85 -18.68 14.84
C ASP A 295 6.97 -20.21 14.82
N ASN A 296 6.26 -20.90 15.73
CA ASN A 296 6.26 -22.36 15.81
C ASN A 296 5.45 -23.05 14.69
N ARG A 297 4.70 -22.28 13.88
CA ARG A 297 3.91 -22.74 12.72
C ARG A 297 4.61 -22.47 11.40
N PHE A 298 5.72 -21.74 11.41
CA PHE A 298 6.53 -21.39 10.24
C PHE A 298 6.80 -22.57 9.30
N LYS A 299 7.07 -23.75 9.89
CA LYS A 299 7.35 -25.02 9.18
C LYS A 299 6.15 -25.59 8.40
N TYR A 300 4.93 -25.18 8.72
CA TYR A 300 3.72 -25.68 8.06
C TYR A 300 3.35 -24.88 6.81
N VAL A 301 3.92 -23.68 6.63
CA VAL A 301 3.67 -22.86 5.45
C VAL A 301 4.54 -23.34 4.29
N LYS A 302 3.92 -23.65 3.15
CA LYS A 302 4.67 -23.86 1.91
C LYS A 302 5.33 -22.53 1.51
N ARG A 303 6.65 -22.45 1.70
CA ARG A 303 7.43 -21.22 1.53
C ARG A 303 7.26 -20.58 0.15
N GLY A 304 7.02 -19.25 0.11
CA GLY A 304 6.90 -18.48 -1.14
C GLY A 304 5.61 -18.73 -1.93
N CYS A 305 4.56 -19.25 -1.28
CA CYS A 305 3.31 -19.58 -1.95
C CYS A 305 2.37 -18.37 -2.17
N SER A 306 2.58 -17.26 -1.46
CA SER A 306 1.78 -16.04 -1.56
C SER A 306 2.65 -14.78 -1.38
N PRO A 307 3.21 -14.22 -2.46
CA PRO A 307 4.08 -13.04 -2.41
C PRO A 307 3.38 -11.69 -2.22
N TYR A 308 2.04 -11.63 -2.33
CA TYR A 308 1.25 -10.39 -2.29
C TYR A 308 0.18 -10.43 -1.19
N PHE A 309 -0.14 -9.28 -0.59
CA PHE A 309 -1.15 -9.21 0.49
C PHE A 309 -2.54 -9.63 0.01
N GLU A 310 -2.88 -9.28 -1.23
CA GLU A 310 -4.12 -9.65 -1.93
C GLU A 310 -4.27 -11.18 -2.02
N TRP A 311 -3.16 -11.90 -2.16
CA TRP A 311 -3.11 -13.35 -2.26
C TRP A 311 -3.00 -14.06 -0.90
N LEU A 312 -3.07 -13.33 0.22
CA LEU A 312 -3.24 -13.97 1.52
C LEU A 312 -4.64 -14.57 1.66
N GLY A 313 -5.61 -14.15 0.85
CA GLY A 313 -6.89 -14.86 0.71
C GLY A 313 -6.76 -16.08 -0.21
N ILE A 314 -7.20 -17.25 0.27
CA ILE A 314 -7.13 -18.51 -0.49
C ILE A 314 -7.94 -18.41 -1.79
N GLN A 315 -9.06 -17.69 -1.80
CA GLN A 315 -9.93 -17.57 -2.97
C GLN A 315 -9.28 -16.71 -4.06
N GLU A 316 -8.56 -15.67 -3.65
CA GLU A 316 -7.92 -14.68 -4.51
C GLU A 316 -6.54 -15.13 -5.01
N ASN A 317 -5.89 -16.06 -4.30
CA ASN A 317 -4.60 -16.60 -4.72
C ASN A 317 -4.77 -17.57 -5.91
N PRO A 318 -4.05 -17.39 -7.03
CA PRO A 318 -4.09 -18.30 -8.18
C PRO A 318 -3.71 -19.75 -7.84
N LYS A 319 -2.91 -19.96 -6.80
CA LYS A 319 -2.47 -21.27 -6.31
C LYS A 319 -3.44 -21.89 -5.29
N LYS A 320 -4.54 -21.21 -4.95
CA LYS A 320 -5.54 -21.63 -3.95
C LYS A 320 -4.93 -22.00 -2.60
N VAL A 321 -3.98 -21.18 -2.17
CA VAL A 321 -3.26 -21.24 -0.88
C VAL A 321 -3.21 -19.83 -0.29
N GLY A 322 -3.12 -19.71 1.02
CA GLY A 322 -3.20 -18.39 1.65
C GLY A 322 -3.39 -18.51 3.15
N TRP A 323 -3.38 -17.36 3.81
CA TRP A 323 -3.58 -17.20 5.25
C TRP A 323 -5.02 -17.52 5.66
N ALA A 324 -6.00 -17.01 4.91
CA ALA A 324 -7.41 -17.08 5.28
C ALA A 324 -8.27 -17.74 4.19
N ALA A 325 -9.23 -18.57 4.61
CA ALA A 325 -10.13 -19.29 3.71
C ALA A 325 -11.28 -18.44 3.15
N GLY A 326 -11.65 -17.36 3.86
CA GLY A 326 -12.73 -16.46 3.47
C GLY A 326 -12.40 -15.63 2.24
N ALA A 327 -13.41 -15.38 1.41
CA ALA A 327 -13.29 -14.51 0.23
C ALA A 327 -13.07 -13.03 0.64
N GLY A 328 -12.35 -12.30 -0.21
CA GLY A 328 -12.05 -10.88 -0.07
C GLY A 328 -11.06 -10.54 1.05
N TYR A 329 -10.37 -11.53 1.63
CA TYR A 329 -9.46 -11.30 2.76
C TYR A 329 -8.33 -10.33 2.41
N GLY A 330 -7.62 -10.60 1.30
CA GLY A 330 -6.52 -9.75 0.86
C GLY A 330 -6.97 -8.33 0.52
N GLY A 331 -8.10 -8.17 -0.16
CA GLY A 331 -8.68 -6.85 -0.47
C GLY A 331 -9.04 -6.03 0.78
N LYS A 332 -9.45 -6.67 1.88
CA LYS A 332 -9.68 -5.97 3.16
C LYS A 332 -8.39 -5.46 3.79
N ILE A 333 -7.27 -6.21 3.65
CA ILE A 333 -5.95 -5.73 4.11
C ILE A 333 -5.55 -4.49 3.32
N ILE A 334 -5.71 -4.53 1.99
CA ILE A 334 -5.37 -3.39 1.11
C ILE A 334 -6.23 -2.17 1.45
N ALA A 335 -7.55 -2.34 1.60
CA ALA A 335 -8.41 -1.23 1.99
C ALA A 335 -7.98 -0.57 3.31
N ILE A 336 -7.55 -1.35 4.31
CA ILE A 336 -7.02 -0.80 5.56
C ILE A 336 -5.68 -0.08 5.32
N LEU A 337 -4.78 -0.67 4.53
CA LEU A 337 -3.49 -0.08 4.20
C LEU A 337 -3.63 1.26 3.47
N ASP A 338 -4.55 1.36 2.52
CA ASP A 338 -4.80 2.60 1.78
C ASP A 338 -5.29 3.70 2.72
N ASN A 339 -6.24 3.38 3.62
CA ASN A 339 -6.69 4.31 4.65
C ASN A 339 -5.54 4.75 5.59
N ILE A 340 -4.59 3.87 5.90
CA ILE A 340 -3.40 4.23 6.70
C ILE A 340 -2.55 5.24 5.93
N LEU A 341 -2.33 5.02 4.64
CA LEU A 341 -1.51 5.90 3.80
C LEU A 341 -2.17 7.28 3.61
N GLU A 342 -3.50 7.32 3.47
CA GLU A 342 -4.29 8.55 3.36
C GLU A 342 -4.36 9.36 4.66
N SER A 343 -4.09 8.75 5.82
CA SER A 343 -4.16 9.40 7.14
C SER A 343 -3.06 10.47 7.39
N GLY A 344 -2.51 11.09 6.34
CA GLY A 344 -1.32 11.94 6.39
C GLY A 344 -1.37 13.32 5.71
N GLU A 345 -2.47 13.75 5.08
CA GLU A 345 -2.50 15.01 4.29
C GLU A 345 -2.95 16.29 5.02
N SER A 346 -2.91 16.37 6.35
CA SER A 346 -3.17 17.64 7.04
C SER A 346 -2.14 18.01 8.10
N MET A 347 -0.90 18.25 7.67
CA MET A 347 0.01 19.19 8.35
C MET A 347 0.83 19.96 7.31
N ASP A 348 0.35 21.18 7.01
CA ASP A 348 1.00 22.39 6.46
C ASP A 348 2.15 22.25 5.40
N PRO A 349 1.95 22.68 4.13
CA PRO A 349 2.94 22.57 3.05
C PRO A 349 4.16 23.51 3.14
N ASP A 350 4.20 24.47 4.08
CA ASP A 350 5.29 25.45 4.16
C ASP A 350 6.56 24.96 4.91
N ALA A 351 6.66 23.66 5.23
CA ALA A 351 7.80 23.09 5.94
C ALA A 351 9.02 22.76 5.06
N GLU A 352 8.87 22.72 3.72
CA GLU A 352 9.94 22.25 2.81
C GLU A 352 10.91 23.32 2.29
N ASN A 353 10.78 24.60 2.68
CA ASN A 353 11.67 25.66 2.17
C ASN A 353 12.23 26.60 3.25
N LYS A 354 12.79 26.05 4.33
CA LYS A 354 13.71 26.79 5.20
C LYS A 354 15.04 26.04 5.31
N PRO A 355 16.19 26.74 5.19
CA PRO A 355 17.49 26.11 5.37
C PRO A 355 17.56 25.49 6.76
N GLU A 356 18.00 24.24 6.78
CA GLU A 356 18.17 23.41 7.96
C GLU A 356 19.00 24.18 9.01
N PRO A 357 18.45 24.50 10.19
CA PRO A 357 19.24 25.12 11.24
C PRO A 357 20.23 24.08 11.76
N GLU A 358 21.53 24.39 11.70
CA GLU A 358 22.61 23.60 12.29
C GLU A 358 22.25 23.21 13.74
N LEU A 359 21.92 21.94 13.95
CA LEU A 359 21.64 21.37 15.25
C LEU A 359 22.97 21.19 16.00
N LYS A 360 23.22 22.10 16.95
CA LYS A 360 24.15 21.83 18.06
C LYS A 360 23.57 20.70 18.92
N PRO A 361 24.38 19.72 19.37
CA PRO A 361 23.88 18.54 20.05
C PRO A 361 23.49 18.87 21.50
N GLU A 362 22.23 19.18 21.75
CA GLU A 362 21.68 19.15 23.10
C GLU A 362 21.07 17.77 23.41
N GLY A 363 21.95 16.89 23.88
CA GLY A 363 21.71 15.87 24.91
C GLY A 363 20.47 14.99 24.78
N ILE A 364 20.59 13.90 24.02
CA ILE A 364 19.71 12.74 24.18
C ILE A 364 20.00 12.10 25.55
N PHE A 365 18.98 12.00 26.40
CA PHE A 365 19.04 11.35 27.70
C PHE A 365 18.73 9.86 27.56
N LEU A 366 19.55 8.96 28.13
CA LEU A 366 19.33 7.52 28.01
C LEU A 366 18.70 6.92 29.29
N TYR A 367 19.33 7.03 30.47
CA TYR A 367 18.78 6.50 31.76
C TYR A 367 19.67 6.89 32.96
N GLN A 368 19.24 6.55 34.18
CA GLN A 368 20.04 6.73 35.39
C GLN A 368 20.63 5.41 35.91
N ILE A 369 21.75 5.50 36.64
CA ILE A 369 22.47 4.36 37.22
C ILE A 369 22.90 4.64 38.66
N ARG A 370 23.17 3.59 39.43
CA ARG A 370 24.02 3.62 40.63
C ARG A 370 25.28 2.79 40.40
N THR A 371 26.39 3.16 41.04
CA THR A 371 27.59 2.31 41.01
C THR A 371 27.39 1.07 41.88
N THR A 372 27.88 -0.08 41.43
CA THR A 372 27.89 -1.33 42.22
C THR A 372 29.19 -1.51 43.00
N VAL A 373 30.16 -0.60 42.82
CA VAL A 373 31.49 -0.62 43.42
C VAL A 373 31.76 0.64 44.23
N ASN A 374 32.70 0.59 45.19
CA ASN A 374 33.04 1.75 46.04
C ASN A 374 33.95 2.77 45.34
N SER A 375 34.63 2.38 44.27
CA SER A 375 35.43 3.28 43.46
C SER A 375 35.28 2.89 41.99
N LEU A 376 34.87 3.84 41.15
CA LEU A 376 34.70 3.66 39.71
C LEU A 376 35.43 4.78 38.96
N ARG A 377 36.40 4.40 38.13
CA ARG A 377 37.19 5.34 37.32
C ARG A 377 36.34 6.01 36.25
N ILE A 378 36.61 7.28 36.01
CA ILE A 378 36.04 8.11 34.94
C ILE A 378 37.14 8.36 33.91
N ARG A 379 36.85 8.15 32.62
CA ARG A 379 37.81 8.27 31.51
C ARG A 379 37.39 9.31 30.50
N LYS A 380 38.34 9.81 29.72
CA LYS A 380 38.09 10.81 28.67
C LYS A 380 37.23 10.26 27.50
N GLY A 381 37.20 8.94 27.30
CA GLY A 381 36.45 8.27 26.23
C GLY A 381 36.00 6.85 26.60
N PRO A 382 35.21 6.19 25.74
CA PRO A 382 34.55 4.91 26.00
C PRO A 382 35.52 3.73 25.85
N GLY A 383 36.41 3.57 26.83
CA GLY A 383 37.36 2.46 26.82
C GLY A 383 38.52 2.63 27.80
N THR A 384 39.18 1.52 28.12
CA THR A 384 40.36 1.51 29.00
C THR A 384 41.59 2.18 28.38
N ILE A 385 41.59 2.37 27.05
CA ILE A 385 42.66 3.06 26.30
C ILE A 385 42.66 4.58 26.51
N TYR A 386 41.54 5.16 26.96
CA TYR A 386 41.43 6.60 27.19
C TYR A 386 41.98 6.97 28.57
N PRO A 387 42.63 8.13 28.72
CA PRO A 387 43.21 8.56 29.99
C PRO A 387 42.13 8.70 31.07
N GLU A 388 42.49 8.35 32.30
CA GLU A 388 41.67 8.59 33.50
C GLU A 388 41.62 10.09 33.77
N VAL A 389 40.41 10.61 33.99
CA VAL A 389 40.16 12.03 34.26
C VAL A 389 39.53 12.26 35.64
N GLY A 390 39.20 11.18 36.36
CA GLY A 390 38.68 11.22 37.72
C GLY A 390 38.17 9.87 38.19
N ALA A 391 37.48 9.85 39.33
CA ALA A 391 36.82 8.67 39.86
C ALA A 391 35.57 9.05 40.68
N ILE A 392 34.56 8.18 40.65
CA ILE A 392 33.44 8.17 41.58
C ILE A 392 33.86 7.33 42.79
N ASN A 393 33.93 7.93 43.98
CA ASN A 393 34.27 7.25 45.22
C ASN A 393 33.10 7.34 46.21
N GLU A 394 32.53 6.19 46.59
CA GLU A 394 31.28 6.11 47.34
C GLU A 394 31.31 5.01 48.41
N VAL A 395 30.67 5.28 49.55
CA VAL A 395 30.61 4.35 50.69
C VAL A 395 29.56 3.27 50.45
N ALA A 396 29.81 2.04 50.92
CA ALA A 396 28.86 0.94 50.86
C ALA A 396 27.53 1.33 51.54
N GLY A 397 26.40 1.09 50.87
CA GLY A 397 25.06 1.45 51.35
C GLY A 397 24.63 2.90 51.09
N LYS A 398 25.50 3.78 50.58
CA LYS A 398 25.18 5.16 50.18
C LYS A 398 25.71 5.47 48.77
N LYS A 399 25.03 4.92 47.75
CA LYS A 399 25.36 5.14 46.33
C LYS A 399 24.52 6.28 45.77
N ASN A 400 25.12 7.24 45.08
CA ASN A 400 24.43 8.33 44.39
C ASN A 400 23.89 7.85 43.03
N LEU A 401 22.95 8.63 42.50
CA LEU A 401 22.35 8.40 41.20
C LEU A 401 23.09 9.22 40.14
N TYR A 402 23.49 8.58 39.04
CA TYR A 402 24.20 9.22 37.92
C TYR A 402 23.38 9.11 36.64
N THR A 403 23.45 10.10 35.76
CA THR A 403 22.69 10.12 34.50
C THR A 403 23.61 9.84 33.32
N ILE A 404 23.23 8.88 32.47
CA ILE A 404 23.93 8.52 31.23
C ILE A 404 23.26 9.23 30.05
N VAL A 405 24.08 9.90 29.24
CA VAL A 405 23.64 10.67 28.06
C VAL A 405 24.17 10.12 26.74
N GLU A 406 25.00 9.08 26.80
CA GLU A 406 25.56 8.41 25.63
C GLU A 406 26.06 7.03 26.05
N GLU A 407 25.85 6.02 25.21
CA GLU A 407 26.40 4.67 25.38
C GLU A 407 27.28 4.30 24.18
N GLU A 408 28.47 3.78 24.45
CA GLU A 408 29.34 3.25 23.42
C GLU A 408 30.17 2.10 23.99
N ASN A 409 30.15 0.94 23.34
CA ASN A 409 30.99 -0.22 23.67
C ASN A 409 30.99 -0.64 25.16
N GLY A 410 29.83 -0.55 25.84
CA GLY A 410 29.70 -0.89 27.27
C GLY A 410 30.16 0.21 28.24
N TRP A 411 30.39 1.43 27.75
CA TRP A 411 30.70 2.62 28.54
C TRP A 411 29.56 3.64 28.41
N GLY A 412 29.31 4.37 29.50
CA GLY A 412 28.30 5.42 29.55
C GLY A 412 28.92 6.78 29.83
N ARG A 413 28.55 7.80 29.06
CA ARG A 413 28.98 9.19 29.29
C ARG A 413 28.11 9.84 30.36
N LEU A 414 28.75 10.37 31.40
CA LEU A 414 28.08 11.08 32.49
C LEU A 414 27.54 12.44 32.03
N LYS A 415 26.28 12.75 32.38
CA LYS A 415 25.66 14.06 32.12
C LYS A 415 26.48 15.23 32.68
N SER A 416 27.18 15.03 33.80
CA SER A 416 28.00 16.06 34.43
C SER A 416 29.14 16.55 33.52
N GLY A 417 29.43 15.87 32.41
CA GLY A 417 30.57 16.14 31.56
C GLY A 417 31.89 15.61 32.15
N ALA A 418 31.85 14.95 33.30
CA ALA A 418 33.05 14.44 33.98
C ALA A 418 33.79 13.36 33.16
N GLY A 419 33.08 12.66 32.26
CA GLY A 419 33.66 11.68 31.35
C GLY A 419 32.84 10.39 31.27
N TRP A 420 33.50 9.32 30.85
CA TRP A 420 32.93 8.01 30.58
C TRP A 420 33.21 7.03 31.72
N ILE A 421 32.21 6.23 32.09
CA ILE A 421 32.33 5.18 33.10
C ILE A 421 31.96 3.82 32.50
N SER A 422 32.56 2.75 33.01
CA SER A 422 32.24 1.39 32.57
C SER A 422 30.89 0.95 33.14
N LEU A 423 29.91 0.66 32.28
CA LEU A 423 28.55 0.30 32.69
C LEU A 423 28.48 -1.08 33.35
N ALA A 424 29.49 -1.93 33.14
CA ALA A 424 29.63 -3.22 33.81
C ALA A 424 29.69 -3.12 35.35
N TYR A 425 30.01 -1.94 35.90
CA TYR A 425 30.06 -1.67 37.34
C TYR A 425 28.92 -0.77 37.81
N THR A 426 27.80 -0.83 37.11
CA THR A 426 26.63 0.00 37.37
C THR A 426 25.35 -0.83 37.36
N GLN A 427 24.35 -0.37 38.10
CA GLN A 427 22.98 -0.89 38.05
C GLN A 427 22.08 0.21 37.49
N LYS A 428 21.33 -0.11 36.43
CA LYS A 428 20.34 0.79 35.82
C LYS A 428 19.16 0.98 36.77
N GLU A 429 18.78 2.23 37.00
CA GLU A 429 17.81 2.68 38.00
C GLU A 429 16.87 3.68 37.35
N GLY A 430 15.67 3.23 36.96
CA GLY A 430 14.64 4.09 36.37
C GLY A 430 15.01 4.73 35.03
N GLU A 431 14.13 4.63 34.05
CA GLU A 431 14.25 5.44 32.84
C GLU A 431 13.62 6.81 33.10
N SER A 432 14.43 7.86 33.11
CA SER A 432 13.88 9.22 33.06
C SER A 432 13.72 9.62 31.61
N TYR A 433 12.55 10.13 31.24
CA TYR A 433 12.27 10.59 29.89
C TYR A 433 11.54 11.93 29.91
N LEU A 434 11.58 12.64 28.78
CA LEU A 434 10.86 13.89 28.62
C LEU A 434 9.44 13.62 28.15
N VAL A 435 8.52 14.43 28.63
CA VAL A 435 7.14 14.46 28.16
C VAL A 435 6.70 15.88 27.85
N ARG A 436 5.74 16.04 26.95
CA ARG A 436 4.93 17.26 26.77
C ARG A 436 3.52 16.96 27.21
N THR A 437 2.82 17.96 27.72
CA THR A 437 1.39 17.85 28.02
C THR A 437 0.61 17.79 26.70
N THR A 438 -0.47 17.00 26.67
CA THR A 438 -1.40 16.91 25.54
C THR A 438 -2.69 17.72 25.77
N VAL A 439 -2.79 18.37 26.92
CA VAL A 439 -3.94 19.17 27.36
C VAL A 439 -3.49 20.57 27.76
N ASP A 440 -4.42 21.52 27.78
CA ASP A 440 -4.14 22.92 28.15
C ASP A 440 -3.99 23.14 29.65
N SER A 441 -4.57 22.25 30.47
CA SER A 441 -4.41 22.27 31.91
C SER A 441 -4.26 20.85 32.44
N LEU A 442 -3.15 20.55 33.11
CA LEU A 442 -2.86 19.26 33.72
C LEU A 442 -2.59 19.41 35.22
N ARG A 443 -3.44 18.83 36.05
CA ARG A 443 -3.28 18.87 37.52
C ARG A 443 -2.06 18.10 37.99
N ILE A 444 -1.33 18.70 38.93
CA ILE A 444 -0.23 18.10 39.67
C ILE A 444 -0.77 17.66 41.04
N ARG A 445 -0.49 16.43 41.46
CA ARG A 445 -0.98 15.83 42.71
C ARG A 445 0.15 15.41 43.65
N LYS A 446 -0.14 15.31 44.96
CA LYS A 446 0.83 14.85 45.97
C LYS A 446 1.36 13.43 45.72
N GLY A 447 0.55 12.57 45.10
CA GLY A 447 0.87 11.16 44.87
C GLY A 447 0.29 10.63 43.56
N PRO A 448 0.67 9.39 43.19
CA PRO A 448 0.31 8.77 41.90
C PRO A 448 -1.14 8.27 41.88
N GLY A 449 -2.09 9.19 41.78
CA GLY A 449 -3.51 8.85 41.71
C GLY A 449 -4.46 10.03 41.88
N VAL A 450 -5.68 9.89 41.37
CA VAL A 450 -6.73 10.91 41.50
C VAL A 450 -7.22 11.11 42.95
N ALA A 451 -6.97 10.14 43.82
CA ALA A 451 -7.31 10.20 45.25
C ALA A 451 -6.37 11.10 46.07
N TYR A 452 -5.19 11.47 45.54
CA TYR A 452 -4.27 12.38 46.21
C TYR A 452 -4.65 13.83 45.95
N ASP A 453 -4.51 14.71 46.95
CA ASP A 453 -4.78 16.15 46.80
C ASP A 453 -4.03 16.75 45.60
N ALA A 454 -4.73 17.62 44.86
CA ALA A 454 -4.09 18.50 43.89
C ALA A 454 -3.25 19.56 44.63
N VAL A 455 -2.02 19.75 44.17
CA VAL A 455 -1.05 20.72 44.71
C VAL A 455 -0.66 21.80 43.71
N GLY A 456 -1.11 21.67 42.47
CA GLY A 456 -0.91 22.66 41.42
C GLY A 456 -1.48 22.19 40.08
N ALA A 457 -1.18 22.93 39.03
CA ALA A 457 -1.47 22.57 37.66
C ALA A 457 -0.36 23.07 36.73
N ILE A 458 -0.24 22.41 35.57
CA ILE A 458 0.51 22.88 34.41
C ILE A 458 -0.51 23.46 33.45
N ASP A 459 -0.50 24.79 33.27
CA ASP A 459 -1.40 25.49 32.36
C ASP A 459 -0.60 26.06 31.17
N GLU A 460 -0.93 25.64 29.95
CA GLU A 460 -0.15 25.91 28.74
C GLU A 460 -1.04 26.10 27.50
N GLU A 461 -0.76 27.11 26.68
CA GLU A 461 -1.49 27.37 25.43
C GLU A 461 -1.09 26.44 24.28
N GLN A 462 -2.02 26.23 23.34
CA GLN A 462 -1.81 25.42 22.14
C GLN A 462 -0.69 26.01 21.27
N GLY A 463 0.35 25.21 20.97
CA GLY A 463 1.56 25.66 20.27
C GLY A 463 2.76 26.01 21.17
N SER A 464 2.57 26.05 22.50
CA SER A 464 3.58 26.51 23.47
C SER A 464 3.93 25.47 24.55
N LYS A 465 3.68 24.17 24.30
CA LYS A 465 3.82 23.10 25.30
C LYS A 465 5.28 22.86 25.68
N LYS A 466 5.65 23.06 26.95
CA LYS A 466 6.99 22.85 27.48
C LYS A 466 7.27 21.36 27.71
N LYS A 467 8.55 20.99 27.78
CA LYS A 467 8.98 19.64 28.11
C LYS A 467 9.16 19.50 29.63
N TYR A 468 8.69 18.37 30.16
CA TYR A 468 8.78 18.00 31.57
C TYR A 468 9.53 16.68 31.70
N THR A 469 10.43 16.57 32.68
CA THR A 469 11.16 15.30 32.91
C THR A 469 10.41 14.45 33.93
N ILE A 470 10.08 13.22 33.54
CA ILE A 470 9.56 12.18 34.42
C ILE A 470 10.75 11.38 34.96
N ILE A 471 10.79 11.18 36.27
CA ILE A 471 11.88 10.44 36.95
C ILE A 471 11.41 9.15 37.61
N GLU A 472 10.10 8.95 37.71
CA GLU A 472 9.50 7.78 38.33
C GLU A 472 8.09 7.61 37.76
N GLU A 473 7.74 6.38 37.38
CA GLU A 473 6.38 6.03 36.99
C GLU A 473 5.75 5.10 38.04
N ARG A 474 4.50 5.36 38.41
CA ARG A 474 3.68 4.44 39.19
C ARG A 474 2.22 4.55 38.74
N ASN A 475 1.62 3.41 38.40
CA ASN A 475 0.19 3.30 38.09
C ASN A 475 -0.32 4.33 37.06
N GLY A 476 0.46 4.63 36.02
CA GLY A 476 0.09 5.62 34.99
C GLY A 476 0.29 7.08 35.39
N TRP A 477 0.98 7.34 36.51
CA TRP A 477 1.39 8.67 36.95
C TRP A 477 2.90 8.81 36.90
N GLY A 478 3.35 9.98 36.46
CA GLY A 478 4.76 10.33 36.34
C GLY A 478 5.13 11.38 37.38
N ARG A 479 6.20 11.11 38.13
CA ARG A 479 6.76 12.06 39.09
C ARG A 479 7.61 13.08 38.35
N LEU A 480 7.29 14.35 38.50
CA LEU A 480 8.05 15.44 37.91
C LEU A 480 9.41 15.59 38.59
N LYS A 481 10.48 15.71 37.79
CA LYS A 481 11.84 15.99 38.27
C LYS A 481 11.94 17.26 39.12
N SER A 482 11.09 18.25 38.87
CA SER A 482 11.04 19.50 39.62
C SER A 482 10.70 19.30 41.10
N GLY A 483 10.17 18.12 41.48
CA GLY A 483 9.65 17.87 42.82
C GLY A 483 8.23 18.41 43.04
N ALA A 484 7.62 19.04 42.03
CA ALA A 484 6.30 19.66 42.14
C ALA A 484 5.17 18.66 42.44
N GLY A 485 5.35 17.39 42.07
CA GLY A 485 4.41 16.30 42.36
C GLY A 485 4.28 15.32 41.20
N TRP A 486 3.13 14.66 41.15
CA TRP A 486 2.80 13.65 40.15
C TRP A 486 1.80 14.19 39.15
N ILE A 487 2.02 13.92 37.88
CA ILE A 487 1.08 14.21 36.80
C ILE A 487 0.60 12.91 36.17
N SER A 488 -0.64 12.91 35.68
CA SER A 488 -1.18 11.75 34.97
C SER A 488 -0.52 11.66 33.61
N LEU A 489 0.19 10.55 33.34
CA LEU A 489 0.90 10.34 32.08
C LEU A 489 -0.06 10.14 30.90
N ALA A 490 -1.33 9.81 31.18
CA ALA A 490 -2.38 9.73 30.18
C ALA A 490 -2.64 11.07 29.44
N TYR A 491 -2.20 12.19 30.02
CA TYR A 491 -2.30 13.53 29.42
C TYR A 491 -0.93 14.07 29.00
N THR A 492 0.01 13.16 28.72
CA THR A 492 1.35 13.50 28.30
C THR A 492 1.78 12.62 27.12
N MET A 493 2.67 13.14 26.29
CA MET A 493 3.34 12.38 25.24
C MET A 493 4.85 12.42 25.46
N ARG A 494 5.58 11.34 25.16
CA ARG A 494 7.05 11.36 25.21
C ARG A 494 7.59 12.38 24.19
N ALA A 495 8.60 13.15 24.59
CA ALA A 495 9.02 14.38 23.92
C ALA A 495 10.49 14.43 23.52
#